data_AF-Q9AEQ9-F1
#
_entry.id   AF-Q9AEQ9-F1
#
_cell.length_a   1.000
_cell.length_b   1.000
_cell.length_c   1.000
_cell.angle_alpha   90.00
_cell.angle_beta   90.00
_cell.angle_gamma   90.00
#
_symmetry.space_group_name_H-M   'P 1'
#
loop_
_entity.id
_entity.type
_entity.pdbx_description
1 polymer ?
#
loop_
_entity_poly.entity_id
_entity_poly.type
_entity_poly.pdbx_seq_one_letter_code
_entity_poly.pdbx_strand_id
1 'polypeptide(L)'
;MTNKTVVELSGRETQLMVELGEYAEILHWGNKVQGELESARVALHRPVPYGRLDTDVAMTLHPELGRGVFSSPGVEGHREGQDWAPVFVISHVEHGQGSIVIQSEDAIAGLRLTTELMLDMHDVVKTRHTLTNIKAGLYQVNRLANT
;
A
#
# COMPACT_ATOMS: atom_id res chain seq x y z
N MET A 1 -13.33 7.10 10.90
CA MET A 1 -12.05 7.51 10.28
C MET A 1 -10.94 6.83 11.06
N THR A 2 -10.21 5.92 10.45
CA THR A 2 -9.01 5.33 11.07
C THR A 2 -7.99 6.44 11.24
N ASN A 3 -7.42 6.60 12.44
CA ASN A 3 -6.35 7.59 12.65
C ASN A 3 -5.17 7.23 11.76
N LYS A 4 -4.84 8.12 10.83
CA LYS A 4 -3.68 7.94 9.95
C LYS A 4 -2.40 8.17 10.74
N THR A 5 -1.39 7.35 10.54
CA THR A 5 -0.06 7.46 11.18
C THR A 5 1.02 7.36 10.12
N VAL A 6 2.11 8.12 10.26
CA VAL A 6 3.26 8.02 9.35
C VAL A 6 4.37 7.20 9.98
N VAL A 7 4.94 6.29 9.20
CA VAL A 7 6.16 5.55 9.53
C VAL A 7 7.29 6.05 8.65
N GLU A 8 8.45 6.29 9.26
CA GLU A 8 9.65 6.74 8.58
C GLU A 8 10.71 5.64 8.61
N LEU A 9 11.18 5.23 7.42
CA LEU A 9 12.40 4.45 7.27
C LEU A 9 13.51 5.40 6.84
N SER A 10 14.65 5.34 7.53
CA SER A 10 15.79 6.21 7.25
C SER A 10 16.99 5.41 6.77
N GLY A 11 17.52 5.79 5.60
CA GLY A 11 18.80 5.36 5.10
C GLY A 11 19.91 6.32 5.54
N ARG A 12 21.02 6.29 4.81
CA ARG A 12 22.15 7.19 5.06
C ARG A 12 21.81 8.62 4.64
N GLU A 13 21.43 8.83 3.38
CA GLU A 13 21.09 10.15 2.83
C GLU A 13 19.59 10.28 2.51
N THR A 14 18.89 9.14 2.40
CA THR A 14 17.48 9.09 2.00
C THR A 14 16.55 8.72 3.14
N GLN A 15 15.26 8.97 2.93
CA GLN A 15 14.18 8.50 3.78
C GLN A 15 13.00 8.02 2.92
N LEU A 16 12.22 7.10 3.46
CA LEU A 16 10.94 6.64 2.94
C LEU A 16 9.87 6.90 4.00
N MET A 17 8.85 7.67 3.64
CA MET A 17 7.71 7.98 4.52
C MET A 17 6.47 7.25 4.01
N VAL A 18 5.89 6.40 4.85
CA VAL A 18 4.70 5.60 4.52
C VAL A 18 3.57 6.02 5.44
N GLU A 19 2.46 6.48 4.86
CA GLU A 19 1.23 6.74 5.61
C GLU A 19 0.43 5.45 5.75
N LEU A 20 0.02 5.14 6.97
CA LEU A 20 -0.80 4.00 7.33
C LEU A 20 -2.19 4.49 7.72
N GLY A 21 -3.22 3.90 7.12
CA GLY A 21 -4.61 4.10 7.47
C GLY A 21 -5.39 2.81 7.22
N GLU A 22 -6.46 2.90 6.43
CA GLU A 22 -7.13 1.70 5.90
C GLU A 22 -6.23 0.93 4.92
N TYR A 23 -5.35 1.63 4.24
CA TYR A 23 -4.32 1.15 3.32
C TYR A 23 -3.02 1.89 3.60
N ALA A 24 -1.93 1.51 2.92
CA ALA A 24 -0.64 2.19 3.01
C ALA A 24 -0.33 2.94 1.72
N GLU A 25 0.25 4.14 1.82
CA GLU A 25 0.72 4.97 0.69
C GLU A 25 2.14 5.47 0.96
N ILE A 26 2.97 5.57 -0.08
CA ILE A 26 4.25 6.30 0.02
C ILE A 26 3.94 7.80 -0.10
N LEU A 27 4.22 8.56 0.96
CA LEU A 27 4.12 10.02 0.94
C LEU A 27 5.36 10.66 0.34
N HIS A 28 6.53 10.09 0.62
CA HIS A 28 7.82 10.64 0.19
C HIS A 28 8.87 9.53 0.10
N TRP A 29 9.69 9.59 -0.95
CA TRP A 29 10.91 8.80 -1.08
C TRP A 29 12.00 9.65 -1.73
N GLY A 30 13.09 9.88 -1.01
CA GLY A 30 14.21 10.66 -1.51
C GLY A 30 15.03 11.26 -0.37
N ASN A 31 15.63 12.43 -0.61
CA ASN A 31 16.41 13.14 0.41
C ASN A 31 15.61 13.36 1.69
N LYS A 32 16.33 13.44 2.81
CA LYS A 32 15.73 13.71 4.12
C LYS A 32 15.00 15.06 4.12
N VAL A 33 13.74 15.05 4.52
CA VAL A 33 12.90 16.26 4.63
C VAL A 33 13.13 16.89 5.99
N GLN A 34 13.28 18.21 6.02
CA GLN A 34 13.44 18.99 7.26
C GLN A 34 12.12 19.68 7.61
N GLY A 35 11.89 19.90 8.91
CA GLY A 35 10.72 20.62 9.43
C GLY A 35 9.68 19.69 10.05
N GLU A 36 8.52 20.25 10.38
CA GLU A 36 7.42 19.52 11.03
C GLU A 36 6.58 18.78 9.99
N LEU A 37 6.58 17.45 10.06
CA LEU A 37 5.91 16.59 9.08
C LEU A 37 4.39 16.83 9.02
N GLU A 38 3.73 17.01 10.16
CA GLU A 38 2.28 17.22 10.21
C GLU A 38 1.85 18.47 9.43
N SER A 39 2.61 19.55 9.55
CA SER A 39 2.39 20.78 8.79
C SER A 39 2.64 20.59 7.29
N ALA A 40 3.63 19.77 6.91
CA ALA A 40 3.94 19.47 5.51
C ALA A 40 2.92 18.53 4.84
N ARG A 41 2.29 17.63 5.59
CA ARG A 41 1.31 16.66 5.06
C ARG A 41 0.13 17.32 4.36
N VAL A 42 -0.29 18.52 4.79
CA VAL A 42 -1.38 19.27 4.15
C VAL A 42 -1.09 19.55 2.67
N ALA A 43 0.18 19.76 2.30
CA ALA A 43 0.57 20.00 0.91
C ALA A 43 0.44 18.76 0.01
N LEU A 44 0.29 17.57 0.58
CA LEU A 44 0.17 16.31 -0.15
C LEU A 44 -1.28 15.92 -0.46
N HIS A 45 -2.27 16.72 -0.03
CA HIS A 45 -3.67 16.46 -0.35
C HIS A 45 -3.92 16.54 -1.86
N ARG A 46 -4.42 15.43 -2.42
CA ARG A 46 -4.78 15.35 -3.83
C ARG A 46 -6.16 15.95 -4.08
N PRO A 47 -6.34 16.76 -5.13
CA PRO A 47 -7.67 17.14 -5.58
C PRO A 47 -8.38 15.95 -6.24
N VAL A 48 -9.72 16.00 -6.30
CA VAL A 48 -10.50 15.03 -7.07
C VAL A 48 -10.42 15.40 -8.56
N PRO A 49 -9.83 14.55 -9.43
CA PRO A 49 -9.71 14.84 -10.85
C PRO A 49 -11.05 14.63 -11.59
N TYR A 50 -11.29 15.40 -12.65
CA TYR A 50 -12.42 15.16 -13.54
C TYR A 50 -12.31 13.80 -14.25
N GLY A 51 -13.45 13.11 -14.42
CA GLY A 51 -13.50 11.81 -15.11
C GLY A 51 -13.07 10.62 -14.25
N ARG A 52 -13.07 10.77 -12.91
CA ARG A 52 -12.86 9.70 -11.93
C ARG A 52 -14.07 9.61 -10.98
N LEU A 53 -13.91 8.89 -9.86
CA LEU A 53 -14.89 8.86 -8.78
C LEU A 53 -15.03 10.25 -8.13
N ASP A 54 -16.14 10.48 -7.44
CA ASP A 54 -16.42 11.74 -6.72
C ASP A 54 -15.57 11.93 -5.44
N THR A 55 -14.58 11.04 -5.22
CA THR A 55 -13.64 11.07 -4.11
C THR A 55 -12.22 10.81 -4.60
N ASP A 56 -11.23 11.25 -3.84
CA ASP A 56 -9.83 10.88 -4.10
C ASP A 56 -9.67 9.36 -4.07
N VAL A 57 -8.87 8.84 -5.00
CA VAL A 57 -8.55 7.42 -5.10
C VAL A 57 -7.11 7.24 -4.65
N ALA A 58 -6.95 6.41 -3.62
CA ALA A 58 -5.64 6.14 -3.03
C ALA A 58 -4.66 5.53 -4.04
N MET A 59 -3.41 6.01 -4.00
CA MET A 59 -2.27 5.39 -4.65
C MET A 59 -1.57 4.52 -3.61
N THR A 60 -2.21 3.39 -3.31
CA THR A 60 -1.72 2.45 -2.31
C THR A 60 -0.37 1.84 -2.72
N LEU A 61 0.31 1.18 -1.79
CA LEU A 61 1.49 0.34 -2.08
C LEU A 61 1.19 -0.78 -3.08
N HIS A 62 -0.09 -1.06 -3.34
CA HIS A 62 -0.53 -2.11 -4.24
C HIS A 62 -1.88 -1.71 -4.87
N PRO A 63 -1.90 -0.95 -5.98
CA PRO A 63 -3.10 -0.29 -6.46
C PRO A 63 -4.27 -1.25 -6.74
N GLU A 64 -5.48 -0.87 -6.32
CA GLU A 64 -6.63 -1.77 -6.30
C GLU A 64 -7.74 -1.31 -7.24
N LEU A 65 -8.12 -2.18 -8.18
CA LEU A 65 -9.24 -1.91 -9.08
C LEU A 65 -10.55 -1.68 -8.31
N GLY A 66 -10.78 -2.45 -7.24
CA GLY A 66 -11.96 -2.33 -6.38
C GLY A 66 -12.10 -1.00 -5.66
N ARG A 67 -11.01 -0.23 -5.50
CA ARG A 67 -11.01 1.14 -4.95
C ARG A 67 -11.18 2.23 -6.02
N GLY A 68 -11.34 1.88 -7.29
CA GLY A 68 -11.50 2.83 -8.39
C GLY A 68 -10.20 3.22 -9.09
N VAL A 69 -9.11 2.48 -8.87
CA VAL A 69 -7.89 2.64 -9.68
C VAL A 69 -8.12 2.01 -11.06
N PHE A 70 -8.25 2.85 -12.10
CA PHE A 70 -8.43 2.37 -13.49
C PHE A 70 -7.13 2.12 -14.26
N SER A 71 -5.97 2.23 -13.62
CA SER A 71 -4.70 1.78 -14.20
C SER A 71 -4.48 0.27 -13.97
N SER A 72 -3.29 -0.24 -14.26
CA SER A 72 -2.93 -1.62 -13.90
C SER A 72 -2.99 -1.83 -12.37
N PRO A 73 -3.82 -2.77 -11.88
CA PRO A 73 -3.85 -3.09 -10.46
C PRO A 73 -2.62 -3.92 -10.06
N GLY A 74 -2.35 -3.98 -8.76
CA GLY A 74 -1.27 -4.78 -8.20
C GLY A 74 -1.58 -6.28 -8.23
N VAL A 75 -2.81 -6.67 -7.90
CA VAL A 75 -3.29 -8.05 -8.00
C VAL A 75 -4.29 -8.15 -9.15
N GLU A 76 -4.06 -9.10 -10.06
CA GLU A 76 -5.06 -9.56 -11.02
C GLU A 76 -5.24 -11.06 -10.80
N GLY A 77 -6.48 -11.50 -10.68
CA GLY A 77 -6.79 -12.90 -10.40
C GLY A 77 -8.28 -13.10 -10.24
N HIS A 78 -8.70 -14.33 -10.00
CA HIS A 78 -10.10 -14.65 -9.76
C HIS A 78 -10.28 -16.04 -9.15
N ARG A 79 -11.50 -16.30 -8.69
CA ARG A 79 -12.02 -17.60 -8.32
C ARG A 79 -13.21 -17.92 -9.21
N GLU A 80 -12.98 -18.59 -10.34
CA GLU A 80 -14.03 -18.88 -11.34
C GLU A 80 -14.82 -17.62 -11.74
N GLY A 81 -14.13 -16.50 -12.00
CA GLY A 81 -14.76 -15.22 -12.34
C GLY A 81 -15.33 -14.42 -11.16
N GLN A 82 -15.19 -14.89 -9.91
CA GLN A 82 -15.49 -14.15 -8.67
C GLN A 82 -14.21 -13.61 -8.02
N ASP A 83 -14.34 -12.81 -6.96
CA ASP A 83 -13.22 -12.35 -6.12
C ASP A 83 -12.09 -11.60 -6.91
N TRP A 84 -12.43 -10.97 -8.05
CA TRP A 84 -11.46 -10.43 -9.03
C TRP A 84 -11.03 -8.98 -8.81
N ALA A 85 -11.72 -8.24 -7.93
CA ALA A 85 -11.39 -6.87 -7.55
C ALA A 85 -11.22 -6.75 -6.04
N PRO A 86 -10.18 -7.37 -5.46
CA PRO A 86 -10.00 -7.33 -4.02
C PRO A 86 -9.72 -5.91 -3.52
N VAL A 87 -10.19 -5.62 -2.32
CA VAL A 87 -9.99 -4.38 -1.58
C VAL A 87 -9.38 -4.75 -0.23
N PHE A 88 -8.07 -4.52 -0.08
CA PHE A 88 -7.36 -4.90 1.13
C PHE A 88 -7.45 -3.80 2.18
N VAL A 89 -7.66 -4.20 3.43
CA VAL A 89 -7.65 -3.32 4.61
C VAL A 89 -6.54 -3.77 5.55
N ILE A 90 -5.69 -2.84 6.00
CA ILE A 90 -4.61 -3.14 6.95
C ILE A 90 -5.19 -3.76 8.21
N SER A 91 -4.71 -4.94 8.58
CA SER A 91 -5.09 -5.68 9.78
C SER A 91 -3.96 -5.77 10.80
N HIS A 92 -2.70 -5.68 10.38
CA HIS A 92 -1.54 -5.75 11.26
C HIS A 92 -0.34 -5.01 10.68
N VAL A 93 0.48 -4.41 11.55
CA VAL A 93 1.70 -3.69 11.18
C VAL A 93 2.81 -4.02 12.17
N GLU A 94 3.97 -4.43 11.65
CA GLU A 94 5.20 -4.59 12.42
C GLU A 94 6.25 -3.63 11.89
N HIS A 95 6.73 -2.75 12.76
CA HIS A 95 7.78 -1.79 12.43
C HIS A 95 9.07 -2.17 13.19
N GLY A 96 10.13 -2.42 12.42
CA GLY A 96 11.47 -2.72 12.93
C GLY A 96 12.48 -1.65 12.51
N GLN A 97 13.76 -1.89 12.81
CA GLN A 97 14.82 -0.95 12.45
C GLN A 97 15.02 -0.93 10.92
N GLY A 98 14.55 0.14 10.26
CA GLY A 98 14.71 0.34 8.82
C GLY A 98 13.77 -0.51 7.95
N SER A 99 12.77 -1.17 8.55
CA SER A 99 11.80 -1.97 7.81
C SER A 99 10.41 -1.95 8.42
N ILE A 100 9.38 -2.06 7.59
CA ILE A 100 7.98 -2.21 7.99
C ILE A 100 7.36 -3.40 7.25
N VAL A 101 6.58 -4.20 7.97
CA VAL A 101 5.73 -5.27 7.43
C VAL A 101 4.28 -4.88 7.65
N ILE A 102 3.50 -4.88 6.58
CA ILE A 102 2.09 -4.48 6.57
C ILE A 102 1.29 -5.68 6.09
N GLN A 103 0.41 -6.20 6.93
CA GLN A 103 -0.56 -7.21 6.54
C GLN A 103 -1.91 -6.55 6.31
N SER A 104 -2.49 -6.84 5.17
CA SER A 104 -3.81 -6.35 4.77
C SER A 104 -4.68 -7.52 4.29
N GLU A 105 -5.97 -7.45 4.53
CA GLU A 105 -6.92 -8.50 4.19
C GLU A 105 -8.12 -7.95 3.42
N ASP A 106 -8.59 -8.73 2.45
CA ASP A 106 -9.94 -8.61 1.91
C ASP A 106 -10.77 -9.79 2.43
N ALA A 107 -11.72 -9.50 3.31
CA ALA A 107 -12.58 -10.50 3.93
C ALA A 107 -13.59 -11.13 2.96
N ILE A 108 -13.98 -10.42 1.89
CA ILE A 108 -14.94 -10.89 0.87
C ILE A 108 -14.23 -11.87 -0.08
N ALA A 109 -13.11 -11.42 -0.66
CA ALA A 109 -12.29 -12.24 -1.54
C ALA A 109 -11.60 -13.39 -0.78
N GLY A 110 -11.37 -13.21 0.52
CA GLY A 110 -10.66 -14.17 1.35
C GLY A 110 -9.19 -14.25 0.97
N LEU A 111 -8.56 -13.08 0.83
CA LEU A 111 -7.16 -12.93 0.48
C LEU A 111 -6.43 -12.11 1.54
N ARG A 112 -5.19 -12.48 1.81
CA ARG A 112 -4.26 -11.69 2.63
C ARG A 112 -3.07 -11.26 1.78
N LEU A 113 -2.78 -9.97 1.79
CA LEU A 113 -1.58 -9.39 1.19
C LEU A 113 -0.63 -8.97 2.32
N THR A 114 0.59 -9.51 2.31
CA THR A 114 1.68 -9.03 3.19
C THR A 114 2.66 -8.24 2.33
N THR A 115 2.91 -6.99 2.70
CA THR A 115 3.86 -6.09 2.06
C THR A 115 4.99 -5.79 3.03
N GLU A 116 6.22 -6.08 2.61
CA GLU A 116 7.43 -5.82 3.37
C GLU A 116 8.20 -4.71 2.65
N LEU A 117 8.49 -3.61 3.36
CA LEU A 117 9.33 -2.53 2.88
C LEU A 117 10.56 -2.41 3.78
N MET A 118 11.73 -2.24 3.19
CA MET A 118 12.98 -1.98 3.90
C MET A 118 13.76 -0.89 3.17
N LEU A 119 14.31 0.06 3.93
CA LEU A 119 15.33 0.98 3.45
C LEU A 119 16.63 0.63 4.17
N ASP A 120 17.61 0.13 3.42
CA ASP A 120 18.89 -0.28 4.01
C ASP A 120 19.87 0.90 4.18
N MET A 121 20.99 0.64 4.87
CA MET A 121 22.03 1.63 5.14
C MET A 121 22.75 2.17 3.91
N HIS A 122 22.50 1.59 2.73
CA HIS A 122 23.05 2.02 1.45
C HIS A 122 22.03 2.80 0.61
N ASP A 123 20.93 3.24 1.23
CA ASP A 123 19.85 3.99 0.58
C ASP A 123 19.09 3.19 -0.50
N VAL A 124 19.04 1.86 -0.36
CA VAL A 124 18.28 0.98 -1.27
C VAL A 124 16.96 0.55 -0.63
N VAL A 125 15.86 0.84 -1.34
CA VAL A 125 14.53 0.32 -0.98
C VAL A 125 14.36 -1.10 -1.51
N LYS A 126 13.95 -2.01 -0.63
CA LYS A 126 13.54 -3.38 -0.96
C LYS A 126 12.06 -3.51 -0.65
N THR A 127 11.33 -4.05 -1.61
CA THR A 127 9.91 -4.38 -1.47
C THR A 127 9.71 -5.87 -1.73
N ARG A 128 8.79 -6.47 -0.97
CA ARG A 128 8.30 -7.82 -1.21
C ARG A 128 6.80 -7.87 -0.93
N HIS A 129 6.06 -8.53 -1.80
CA HIS A 129 4.67 -8.84 -1.60
C HIS A 129 4.44 -10.34 -1.53
N THR A 130 3.61 -10.77 -0.59
CA THR A 130 3.15 -12.15 -0.46
C THR A 130 1.63 -12.17 -0.44
N LEU A 131 1.02 -12.79 -1.45
CA LEU A 131 -0.43 -12.99 -1.52
C LEU A 131 -0.79 -14.39 -1.03
N THR A 132 -1.66 -14.49 -0.04
CA THR A 132 -2.12 -15.76 0.55
C THR A 132 -3.63 -15.91 0.35
N ASN A 133 -4.05 -17.03 -0.24
CA ASN A 133 -5.46 -17.41 -0.28
C ASN A 133 -5.86 -18.02 1.08
N ILE A 134 -6.73 -17.33 1.82
CA ILE A 134 -7.18 -17.72 3.16
C ILE A 134 -8.61 -18.29 3.16
N LYS A 135 -9.23 -18.41 1.98
CA LYS A 135 -10.57 -18.98 1.77
C LYS A 135 -10.50 -20.28 0.99
N ALA A 136 -11.50 -21.14 1.19
CA ALA A 136 -11.61 -22.40 0.50
C ALA A 136 -11.74 -22.22 -1.03
N GLY A 137 -11.25 -23.22 -1.77
CA GLY A 137 -11.24 -23.21 -3.23
C GLY A 137 -9.97 -22.59 -3.83
N LEU A 138 -9.80 -22.76 -5.14
CA LEU A 138 -8.62 -22.29 -5.86
C LEU A 138 -8.77 -20.81 -6.23
N TYR A 139 -7.74 -20.02 -5.98
CA TYR A 139 -7.64 -18.65 -6.50
C TYR A 139 -6.56 -18.65 -7.58
N GLN A 140 -6.95 -18.29 -8.80
CA GLN A 140 -6.02 -18.12 -9.90
C GLN A 140 -5.42 -16.72 -9.83
N VAL A 141 -4.09 -16.65 -9.79
CA VAL A 141 -3.36 -15.39 -9.89
C VAL A 141 -2.94 -15.21 -11.34
N ASN A 142 -3.45 -14.16 -11.98
CA ASN A 142 -3.04 -13.74 -13.32
C ASN A 142 -1.83 -12.80 -13.23
N ARG A 143 -1.76 -11.99 -12.17
CA ARG A 143 -0.66 -11.06 -11.90
C ARG A 143 -0.52 -10.78 -10.40
N LEU A 144 0.72 -10.74 -9.93
CA LEU A 144 1.11 -10.13 -8.65
C LEU A 144 2.27 -9.18 -8.94
N ALA A 145 1.98 -7.88 -9.02
CA ALA A 145 2.98 -6.88 -9.36
C ALA A 145 3.91 -6.61 -8.16
N ASN A 146 5.18 -6.34 -8.47
CA ASN A 146 6.09 -5.69 -7.53
C ASN A 146 6.14 -4.21 -7.91
N THR A 147 5.43 -3.38 -7.14
CA THR A 147 5.23 -1.95 -7.40
C THR A 147 6.18 -1.09 -6.58
#